data_AF-X6FP03-F1
#
_entry.id   AF-X6FP03-F1
#
_cell.length_a   1.000
_cell.length_b   1.000
_cell.length_c   1.000
_cell.angle_alpha   90.00
_cell.angle_beta   90.00
_cell.angle_gamma   90.00
#
_symmetry.space_group_name_H-M   'P 1'
#
loop_
_entity.id
_entity.type
_entity.pdbx_description
1 polymer ?
#
loop_
_entity_poly.entity_id
_entity_poly.type
_entity_poly.pdbx_seq_one_letter_code
_entity_poly.pdbx_strand_id
1 'polypeptide(L)'
;MRQVERYDLERPLFIAFSSASFFIVGVGIVLPAWVAFHIGGSGLVGLVLLSSSVGGLVLAPVAGHLVDRHDRTQITVSGQIIRALGLALLALIGFVAEPLSPAVLIVSGISGAFGFALLSGSLSGILQAIVPEVQRMGLAMRFPFSISLV
;
A
#
# COMPACT_ATOMS: atom_id res chain seq x y z
N MET A 1 9.96 -11.84 -33.56
CA MET A 1 10.74 -10.63 -33.25
C MET A 1 9.96 -9.60 -32.42
N ARG A 2 8.70 -9.24 -32.75
CA ARG A 2 7.87 -8.32 -31.93
C ARG A 2 7.63 -8.74 -30.46
N GLN A 3 7.66 -10.03 -30.16
CA GLN A 3 7.45 -10.52 -28.79
C GLN A 3 8.67 -10.25 -27.89
N VAL A 4 9.90 -10.39 -28.40
CA VAL A 4 11.14 -10.22 -27.61
C VAL A 4 11.33 -8.75 -27.20
N GLU A 5 11.10 -7.83 -28.13
CA GLU A 5 11.21 -6.38 -27.91
C GLU A 5 10.19 -5.84 -26.87
N ARG A 6 9.04 -6.51 -26.73
CA ARG A 6 8.03 -6.17 -25.73
C ARG A 6 8.48 -6.56 -24.30
N TYR A 7 9.11 -7.72 -24.15
CA TYR A 7 9.64 -8.17 -22.85
C TYR A 7 10.79 -7.29 -22.33
N ASP A 8 11.58 -6.70 -23.23
CA ASP A 8 12.71 -5.82 -22.85
C ASP A 8 12.24 -4.48 -22.26
N LEU A 9 11.06 -3.98 -22.65
CA LEU A 9 10.44 -2.77 -22.12
C LEU A 9 9.57 -3.03 -20.87
N GLU A 10 8.92 -4.20 -20.81
CA GLU A 10 8.05 -4.55 -19.67
C GLU A 10 8.84 -4.82 -18.38
N ARG A 11 10.08 -5.36 -18.48
CA ARG A 11 10.97 -5.61 -17.34
C ARG A 11 11.37 -4.36 -16.56
N PRO A 12 11.97 -3.31 -17.17
CA PRO A 12 12.34 -2.10 -16.44
C PRO A 12 11.11 -1.37 -15.89
N LEU A 13 9.97 -1.41 -16.59
CA LEU A 13 8.73 -0.82 -16.11
C LEU A 13 8.23 -1.51 -14.83
N PHE A 14 8.26 -2.84 -14.78
CA PHE A 14 7.91 -3.62 -13.60
C PHE A 14 8.87 -3.35 -12.42
N ILE A 15 10.17 -3.26 -12.68
CA ILE A 15 11.18 -2.93 -11.67
C ILE A 15 10.96 -1.52 -11.12
N ALA A 16 10.70 -0.55 -11.98
CA ALA A 16 10.41 0.83 -11.59
C ALA A 16 9.13 0.91 -10.75
N PHE A 17 8.05 0.26 -11.20
CA PHE A 17 6.79 0.20 -10.46
C PHE A 17 6.94 -0.47 -9.09
N SER A 18 7.67 -1.59 -9.01
CA SER A 18 7.92 -2.30 -7.75
C SER A 18 8.77 -1.46 -6.80
N SER A 19 9.82 -0.82 -7.31
CA SER A 19 10.68 0.06 -6.51
C SER A 19 9.89 1.25 -5.97
N ALA A 20 9.10 1.92 -6.81
CA ALA A 20 8.21 3.01 -6.39
C ALA A 20 7.19 2.55 -5.34
N SER A 21 6.64 1.34 -5.53
CA SER A 21 5.69 0.73 -4.61
C SER A 21 6.31 0.45 -3.24
N PHE A 22 7.56 -0.03 -3.16
CA PHE A 22 8.22 -0.23 -1.87
C PHE A 22 8.65 1.10 -1.24
N PHE A 23 9.11 2.04 -2.05
CA PHE A 23 9.44 3.39 -1.59
C PHE A 23 8.23 4.06 -0.92
N ILE A 24 7.05 3.99 -1.54
CA ILE A 24 5.83 4.56 -0.99
C ILE A 24 5.36 3.85 0.30
N VAL A 25 5.75 2.58 0.53
CA VAL A 25 5.52 1.86 1.81
C VAL A 25 6.38 2.45 2.90
N GLY A 26 7.69 2.57 2.66
CA GLY A 26 8.59 3.16 3.64
C GLY A 26 8.20 4.60 3.98
N VAL A 27 8.05 5.44 2.95
CA VAL A 27 7.71 6.87 3.12
C VAL A 27 6.31 7.04 3.73
N GLY A 28 5.35 6.19 3.36
CA GLY A 28 3.98 6.18 3.90
C GLY A 28 3.89 5.95 5.41
N ILE A 29 4.93 5.42 6.05
CA ILE A 29 4.99 5.22 7.49
C ILE A 29 5.86 6.32 8.15
N VAL A 30 7.04 6.57 7.59
CA VAL A 30 8.02 7.49 8.19
C VAL A 30 7.57 8.94 8.12
N LEU A 31 7.04 9.38 6.98
CA LEU A 31 6.73 10.78 6.76
C LEU A 31 5.54 11.27 7.61
N PRO A 32 4.38 10.57 7.68
CA PRO A 32 3.31 10.95 8.60
C PRO A 32 3.75 10.96 10.07
N ALA A 33 4.56 10.00 10.49
CA ALA A 33 5.07 9.94 11.86
C ALA A 33 6.00 11.13 12.17
N TRP A 34 6.90 11.49 11.23
CA TRP A 34 7.77 12.64 11.38
C TRP A 34 6.97 13.95 11.45
N VAL A 35 5.98 14.14 10.57
CA VAL A 35 5.13 15.33 10.58
C VAL A 35 4.29 15.41 11.87
N ALA A 36 3.69 14.29 12.30
CA ALA A 36 2.93 14.22 13.54
C ALA A 36 3.79 14.56 14.77
N PHE A 37 5.06 14.14 14.78
CA PHE A 37 5.99 14.45 15.87
C PHE A 37 6.27 15.94 15.98
N HIS A 38 6.47 16.64 14.85
CA HIS A 38 6.73 18.08 14.86
C HIS A 38 5.52 18.93 15.25
N ILE A 39 4.30 18.46 14.98
CA ILE A 39 3.08 19.22 15.26
C ILE A 39 2.55 18.95 16.67
N GLY A 40 2.47 17.68 17.06
CA GLY A 40 1.78 17.27 18.29
C GLY A 40 2.60 16.36 19.20
N GLY A 41 3.89 16.16 18.90
CA GLY A 41 4.78 15.30 19.68
C GLY A 41 4.46 13.81 19.55
N SER A 42 5.01 13.01 20.47
CA SER A 42 4.92 11.54 20.44
C SER A 42 3.48 11.01 20.60
N GLY A 43 2.60 11.73 21.30
CA GLY A 43 1.20 11.34 21.45
C GLY A 43 0.44 11.32 20.13
N LEU A 44 0.66 12.34 19.29
CA LEU A 44 0.02 12.41 17.96
C LEU A 44 0.58 11.35 17.02
N VAL A 45 1.88 11.05 17.09
CA VAL A 45 2.48 9.92 16.34
C VAL A 45 1.77 8.61 16.68
N GLY A 46 1.62 8.31 17.97
CA GLY A 46 0.93 7.12 18.43
C GLY A 46 -0.51 7.05 17.92
N LEU A 47 -1.23 8.18 17.97
CA LEU A 47 -2.60 8.28 17.47
C LEU A 47 -2.70 8.02 15.96
N VAL A 48 -1.81 8.64 15.16
CA VAL A 48 -1.80 8.48 13.69
C VAL A 48 -1.48 7.04 13.29
N LEU A 49 -0.50 6.41 13.95
CA LEU A 49 -0.16 5.01 13.70
C LEU A 49 -1.31 4.08 14.10
N LEU A 50 -1.88 4.29 15.29
CA LEU A 50 -3.01 3.51 15.78
C LEU A 50 -4.23 3.66 14.86
N SER A 51 -4.59 4.88 14.46
CA SER A 51 -5.71 5.13 13.56
C SER A 51 -5.49 4.51 12.19
N SER A 52 -4.25 4.51 11.69
CA SER A 52 -3.91 3.87 10.42
C SER A 52 -4.06 2.36 10.51
N SER A 53 -3.60 1.74 11.60
CA SER A 53 -3.76 0.30 11.83
C SER A 53 -5.22 -0.10 12.01
N VAL A 54 -5.98 0.65 12.81
CA VAL A 54 -7.42 0.40 13.03
C VAL A 54 -8.20 0.61 11.74
N GLY A 55 -7.94 1.71 11.02
CA GLY A 55 -8.59 2.00 9.74
C GLY A 55 -8.27 0.93 8.70
N GLY A 56 -7.00 0.50 8.62
CA GLY A 56 -6.59 -0.62 7.76
C GLY A 56 -7.32 -1.91 8.11
N LEU A 57 -7.43 -2.24 9.40
CA LEU A 57 -8.15 -3.43 9.87
C LEU A 57 -9.64 -3.38 9.52
N VAL A 58 -10.30 -2.25 9.76
CA VAL A 58 -11.73 -2.05 9.47
C VAL A 58 -12.01 -2.08 7.97
N LEU A 59 -11.10 -1.53 7.16
CA LEU A 59 -11.24 -1.49 5.71
C LEU A 59 -10.72 -2.75 4.99
N ALA A 60 -10.02 -3.65 5.69
CA ALA A 60 -9.49 -4.87 5.10
C ALA A 60 -10.55 -5.77 4.45
N PRO A 61 -11.74 -6.01 5.06
CA PRO A 61 -12.80 -6.78 4.41
C PRO A 61 -13.30 -6.13 3.12
N VAL A 62 -13.38 -4.80 3.10
CA VAL A 62 -13.79 -4.03 1.91
C VAL A 62 -12.73 -4.15 0.82
N ALA A 63 -11.44 -4.03 1.19
CA ALA A 63 -10.34 -4.22 0.26
C ALA A 63 -10.34 -5.63 -0.35
N GLY A 64 -10.52 -6.67 0.47
CA GLY A 64 -10.63 -8.05 0.01
C GLY A 64 -11.80 -8.24 -0.96
N HIS A 65 -12.98 -7.74 -0.62
CA HIS A 65 -14.14 -7.78 -1.49
C HIS A 65 -13.90 -7.11 -2.86
N LEU A 66 -13.21 -5.96 -2.87
CA LEU A 66 -12.88 -5.24 -4.10
C LEU A 66 -11.85 -6.01 -4.94
N VAL A 67 -10.82 -6.58 -4.31
CA VAL A 67 -9.79 -7.41 -4.95
C VAL A 67 -10.39 -8.65 -5.62
N ASP A 68 -11.37 -9.28 -4.98
CA ASP A 68 -11.99 -10.52 -5.49
C ASP A 68 -12.90 -10.28 -6.70
N ARG A 69 -13.50 -9.09 -6.80
CA ARG A 69 -14.51 -8.78 -7.85
C ARG A 69 -13.98 -8.07 -9.07
N HIS A 70 -12.79 -7.48 -9.01
CA HIS A 70 -12.24 -6.66 -10.09
C HIS A 70 -10.94 -7.25 -10.62
N ASP A 71 -10.50 -6.74 -11.77
CA ASP A 71 -9.18 -7.07 -12.30
C ASP A 71 -8.10 -6.66 -11.30
N ARG A 72 -7.32 -7.66 -10.86
CA ARG A 72 -6.25 -7.51 -9.87
C ARG A 72 -5.22 -6.47 -10.31
N THR A 73 -4.99 -6.30 -11.61
CA THR A 73 -4.08 -5.29 -12.15
C THR A 73 -4.62 -3.89 -11.89
N GLN A 74 -5.91 -3.66 -12.18
CA GLN A 74 -6.55 -2.37 -11.94
C GLN A 74 -6.61 -2.05 -10.45
N ILE A 75 -6.90 -3.04 -9.60
CA ILE A 75 -6.92 -2.86 -8.15
C ILE A 75 -5.53 -2.50 -7.61
N THR A 76 -4.47 -3.16 -8.10
CA THR A 76 -3.08 -2.85 -7.76
C THR A 76 -2.76 -1.38 -8.05
N VAL A 77 -3.12 -0.90 -9.24
CA VAL A 77 -2.89 0.50 -9.64
C VAL A 77 -3.73 1.46 -8.79
N SER A 78 -5.00 1.14 -8.54
CA SER A 78 -5.87 1.96 -7.69
C SER A 78 -5.35 2.09 -6.27
N GLY A 79 -4.83 0.99 -5.69
CA GLY A 79 -4.21 0.97 -4.37
C GLY A 79 -2.98 1.88 -4.32
N GLN A 80 -2.13 1.84 -5.35
CA GLN A 80 -0.99 2.76 -5.47
C GLN A 80 -1.41 4.22 -5.56
N ILE A 81 -2.44 4.53 -6.37
CA ILE A 81 -2.97 5.90 -6.50
C ILE A 81 -3.52 6.39 -5.16
N ILE A 82 -4.32 5.59 -4.46
CA ILE A 82 -4.89 5.94 -3.15
C ILE A 82 -3.77 6.25 -2.14
N ARG A 83 -2.67 5.48 -2.16
CA ARG A 83 -1.53 5.72 -1.27
C ARG A 83 -0.77 7.00 -1.62
N ALA A 84 -0.56 7.24 -2.92
CA ALA A 84 0.06 8.48 -3.40
C ALA A 84 -0.78 9.69 -3.02
N LEU A 85 -2.10 9.62 -3.16
CA LEU A 85 -3.03 10.66 -2.72
C LEU A 85 -3.01 10.83 -1.20
N GLY A 86 -2.99 9.73 -0.44
CA GLY A 86 -2.84 9.76 1.02
C GLY A 86 -1.56 10.50 1.44
N LEU A 87 -0.44 10.24 0.79
CA LEU A 87 0.80 10.99 1.01
C LEU A 87 0.72 12.45 0.57
N ALA A 88 0.06 12.74 -0.56
CA ALA A 88 -0.12 14.10 -1.04
C ALA A 88 -0.93 14.97 -0.06
N LEU A 89 -1.84 14.37 0.72
CA LEU A 89 -2.56 15.08 1.80
C LEU A 89 -1.61 15.68 2.85
N LEU A 90 -0.43 15.08 3.07
CA LEU A 90 0.56 15.64 4.00
C LEU A 90 1.07 17.01 3.55
N ALA A 91 1.10 17.28 2.24
CA ALA A 91 1.50 18.58 1.71
C ALA A 91 0.51 19.70 2.11
N LEU A 92 -0.75 19.35 2.39
CA LEU A 92 -1.78 20.31 2.81
C LEU A 92 -1.60 20.78 4.24
N ILE A 93 -0.84 20.05 5.07
CA ILE A 93 -0.69 20.37 6.49
C ILE A 93 -0.09 21.77 6.71
N GLY A 94 0.82 22.22 5.83
CA GLY A 94 1.39 23.57 5.91
C GLY A 94 0.43 24.70 5.53
N PHE A 95 -0.74 24.38 4.95
CA PHE A 95 -1.73 25.35 4.49
C PHE A 95 -3.04 25.31 5.30
N VAL A 96 -3.21 24.28 6.12
CA VAL A 96 -4.44 24.03 6.88
C VAL A 96 -4.29 24.63 8.29
N ALA A 97 -5.41 25.07 8.87
CA ALA A 97 -5.39 25.58 10.24
C ALA A 97 -4.91 24.50 11.23
N GLU A 98 -4.06 24.88 12.19
CA GLU A 98 -3.52 24.02 13.25
C GLU A 98 -4.51 22.98 13.85
N PRO A 99 -5.76 23.34 14.21
CA PRO A 99 -6.71 22.36 14.77
C PRO A 99 -7.14 21.24 13.80
N LEU A 100 -6.98 21.44 12.49
CA LEU A 100 -7.35 20.48 11.46
C LEU A 100 -6.18 19.55 11.05
N SER A 101 -4.94 19.91 11.37
CA SER A 101 -3.74 19.14 11.04
C SER A 101 -3.78 17.68 11.55
N PRO A 102 -4.25 17.38 12.78
CA PRO A 102 -4.41 16.00 13.24
C PRO A 102 -5.39 15.19 12.40
N ALA A 103 -6.51 15.79 11.99
CA ALA A 103 -7.52 15.11 11.17
C ALA A 103 -6.96 14.76 9.78
N VAL A 104 -6.22 15.69 9.16
CA VAL A 104 -5.55 15.45 7.87
C VAL A 104 -4.53 14.33 7.96
N LEU A 105 -3.72 14.28 9.04
CA LEU A 105 -2.75 13.22 9.29
C LEU A 105 -3.43 11.84 9.43
N ILE A 106 -4.52 11.77 10.18
CA ILE A 106 -5.29 10.54 10.38
C ILE A 106 -5.87 10.06 9.04
N VAL A 107 -6.51 10.95 8.27
CA VAL A 107 -7.08 10.60 6.96
C VAL A 107 -5.99 10.15 5.98
N SER A 108 -4.84 10.82 5.97
CA SER A 108 -3.66 10.43 5.20
C SER A 108 -3.21 9.02 5.54
N GLY A 109 -3.06 8.72 6.83
CA GLY A 109 -2.64 7.40 7.31
C GLY A 109 -3.62 6.28 7.00
N ILE A 110 -4.93 6.51 7.21
CA ILE A 110 -5.99 5.55 6.88
C ILE A 110 -6.02 5.29 5.36
N SER A 111 -5.91 6.33 4.54
CA SER A 111 -5.87 6.19 3.08
C SER A 111 -4.65 5.36 2.63
N GLY A 112 -3.48 5.63 3.24
CA GLY A 112 -2.27 4.86 3.00
C GLY A 112 -2.42 3.38 3.38
N ALA A 113 -3.02 3.09 4.53
CA ALA A 113 -3.28 1.73 5.00
C ALA A 113 -4.27 0.99 4.10
N PHE A 114 -5.35 1.65 3.68
CA PHE A 114 -6.35 1.06 2.79
C PHE A 114 -5.77 0.74 1.41
N GLY A 115 -5.06 1.69 0.80
CA GLY A 115 -4.44 1.44 -0.50
C GLY A 115 -3.35 0.37 -0.43
N PHE A 116 -2.69 0.18 0.73
CA PHE A 116 -1.76 -0.93 0.94
C PHE A 116 -2.49 -2.27 1.00
N ALA A 117 -3.64 -2.35 1.67
CA ALA A 117 -4.46 -3.56 1.71
C ALA A 117 -4.95 -3.99 0.32
N LEU A 118 -5.33 -3.03 -0.54
CA LEU A 118 -5.69 -3.30 -1.93
C LEU A 118 -4.51 -3.89 -2.72
N LEU A 119 -3.33 -3.28 -2.59
CA LEU A 119 -2.09 -3.70 -3.25
C LEU A 119 -1.64 -5.10 -2.80
N SER A 120 -1.61 -5.35 -1.49
CA SER A 120 -1.11 -6.61 -0.95
C SER A 120 -2.04 -7.77 -1.31
N GLY A 121 -3.37 -7.56 -1.23
CA GLY A 121 -4.36 -8.53 -1.66
C GLY A 121 -4.27 -8.87 -3.14
N SER A 122 -4.18 -7.85 -4.01
CA SER A 122 -4.11 -8.07 -5.46
C SER A 122 -2.81 -8.75 -5.90
N LEU A 123 -1.67 -8.35 -5.32
CA LEU A 123 -0.37 -8.97 -5.60
C LEU A 123 -0.35 -10.45 -5.19
N SER A 124 -0.88 -10.77 -4.00
CA SER A 124 -1.01 -12.16 -3.55
C SER A 124 -1.85 -12.99 -4.55
N GLY A 125 -2.99 -12.46 -4.99
CA GLY A 125 -3.83 -13.12 -5.99
C GLY A 125 -3.14 -13.31 -7.35
N ILE A 126 -2.35 -12.33 -7.82
CA ILE A 126 -1.57 -12.45 -9.06
C ILE A 126 -0.50 -13.54 -8.90
N LEU A 127 0.24 -13.55 -7.79
CA LEU A 127 1.27 -14.56 -7.52
C LEU A 127 0.67 -15.97 -7.49
N GLN A 128 -0.49 -16.15 -6.83
CA GLN A 128 -1.19 -17.44 -6.81
C GLN A 128 -1.63 -17.91 -8.22
N ALA A 129 -1.99 -16.98 -9.11
CA ALA A 129 -2.38 -17.31 -10.48
C ALA A 129 -1.19 -17.72 -11.36
N ILE A 130 0.00 -17.15 -11.11
CA ILE A 130 1.22 -17.43 -11.87
C ILE A 130 1.90 -18.72 -11.39
N VAL A 131 1.85 -19.03 -10.09
CA VAL A 131 2.55 -20.19 -9.51
C VAL A 131 1.72 -21.47 -9.70
N PRO A 132 2.27 -22.51 -10.39
CA PRO A 132 1.62 -23.81 -10.54
C PRO A 132 1.32 -24.47 -9.19
N GLU A 133 0.14 -25.08 -9.03
CA GLU A 133 -0.34 -25.66 -7.75
C GLU A 133 0.69 -26.56 -7.05
N VAL A 134 1.40 -27.37 -7.83
CA VAL A 134 2.41 -28.33 -7.33
C VAL A 134 3.60 -27.63 -6.65
N GLN A 135 3.92 -26.39 -7.02
CA GLN A 135 5.06 -25.64 -6.49
C GLN A 135 4.67 -24.64 -5.38
N ARG A 136 3.38 -24.42 -5.13
CA ARG A 136 2.89 -23.46 -4.12
C ARG A 136 3.39 -23.81 -2.71
N MET A 137 3.37 -25.09 -2.34
CA MET A 137 3.80 -25.55 -1.00
C MET A 137 5.32 -25.40 -0.81
N GLY A 138 6.11 -25.63 -1.87
CA GLY A 138 7.57 -25.44 -1.85
C GLY A 138 7.98 -23.96 -1.82
N LEU A 139 7.21 -23.09 -2.48
CA LEU A 139 7.42 -21.64 -2.45
C LEU A 139 7.03 -21.04 -1.08
N ALA A 140 5.94 -21.52 -0.47
CA ALA A 140 5.50 -21.12 0.87
C ALA A 140 6.55 -21.43 1.94
N MET A 141 7.22 -22.59 1.83
CA MET A 141 8.31 -22.96 2.75
C MET A 141 9.58 -22.12 2.55
N ARG A 142 9.84 -21.59 1.35
CA ARG A 142 11.02 -20.75 1.04
C ARG A 142 10.81 -19.27 1.32
N PHE A 143 9.57 -18.79 1.21
CA PHE A 143 9.17 -17.41 1.49
C PHE A 143 8.00 -17.38 2.49
N PRO A 144 8.25 -17.71 3.77
CA PRO A 144 7.19 -17.82 4.77
C PRO A 144 6.40 -16.52 4.98
N PHE A 145 6.99 -15.36 4.65
CA PHE A 145 6.34 -14.05 4.76
C PHE A 145 5.45 -13.67 3.57
N SER A 146 5.47 -14.42 2.45
CA SER A 146 4.73 -14.04 1.23
C SER A 146 3.38 -14.76 1.09
N ILE A 147 3.20 -15.92 1.73
CA ILE A 147 2.05 -16.81 1.49
C ILE A 147 1.20 -17.06 2.75
N SER A 148 1.67 -16.69 3.95
CA SER A 148 0.97 -17.00 5.22
C SER A 148 -0.24 -16.10 5.56
N LEU A 149 -0.83 -15.42 4.56
CA LEU A 149 -2.11 -14.71 4.69
C LEU A 149 -3.12 -15.35 3.71
N VAL A 150 -3.39 -16.64 3.94
CA VAL A 150 -4.63 -17.34 3.56
C VAL A 150 -5.03 -18.20 4.75
#